data_AF-A0A3M6K851-F1
#
_entry.id   AF-A0A3M6K851-F1
#
_cell.length_a   1.000
_cell.length_b   1.000
_cell.length_c   1.000
_cell.angle_alpha   90.00
_cell.angle_beta   90.00
_cell.angle_gamma   90.00
#
_symmetry.space_group_name_H-M   'P 1'
#
loop_
_entity.id
_entity.type
_entity.pdbx_description
1 polymer ?
#
loop_
_entity_poly.entity_id
_entity_poly.type
_entity_poly.pdbx_seq_one_letter_code
_entity_poly.pdbx_strand_id
1 'polypeptide(L)'
;MSTEVQEMPEQGEIVLATVTKIMDHGAYVTLDEYDNLQGFLHVSEIAPGWIRSVNRFVKNGEKKVLLVKKVNPQRGDIDLSLKQVSKDQKKQKLKEV
;
A
#
# COMPACT_ATOMS: atom_id res chain seq x y z
N MET A 1 16.55 -17.93 20.65
CA MET A 1 15.50 -17.94 19.61
C MET A 1 15.62 -16.63 18.89
N SER A 2 16.19 -16.65 17.69
CA SER A 2 16.41 -15.45 16.89
C SER A 2 15.05 -14.94 16.47
N THR A 3 14.66 -13.75 16.94
CA THR A 3 13.56 -13.03 16.32
C THR A 3 14.08 -12.59 14.96
N GLU A 4 13.76 -13.34 13.90
CA GLU A 4 13.80 -12.83 12.55
C GLU A 4 12.90 -11.59 12.55
N VAL A 5 13.54 -10.42 12.63
CA VAL A 5 12.86 -9.14 12.52
C VAL A 5 12.45 -9.08 11.06
N GLN A 6 11.24 -9.54 10.75
CA GLN A 6 10.65 -9.25 9.46
C GLN A 6 10.64 -7.72 9.35
N GLU A 7 11.43 -7.19 8.43
CA GLU A 7 11.47 -5.77 8.10
C GLU A 7 10.10 -5.42 7.52
N MET A 8 9.19 -5.04 8.41
CA MET A 8 7.87 -4.57 8.09
C MET A 8 7.86 -3.06 8.23
N PRO A 9 7.19 -2.33 7.32
CA PRO A 9 7.08 -0.90 7.46
C PRO A 9 6.31 -0.55 8.73
N GLU A 10 6.57 0.63 9.28
CA GLU A 10 5.83 1.10 10.46
C GLU A 10 4.44 1.63 10.10
N GLN A 11 3.53 1.64 11.09
CA GLN A 11 2.22 2.26 10.90
C GLN A 11 2.38 3.76 10.66
N GLY A 12 1.76 4.26 9.58
CA GLY A 12 1.87 5.65 9.13
C GLY A 12 3.01 5.88 8.14
N GLU A 13 3.84 4.89 7.88
CA GLU A 13 4.90 4.98 6.89
C GLU A 13 4.34 5.02 5.46
N ILE A 14 5.03 5.75 4.59
CA ILE A 14 4.75 5.74 3.17
C ILE A 14 5.61 4.69 2.51
N VAL A 15 5.00 3.85 1.68
CA VAL A 15 5.68 2.77 0.98
C VAL A 15 5.29 2.76 -0.49
N LEU A 16 6.19 2.27 -1.32
CA LEU A 16 5.97 2.14 -2.75
C LEU A 16 5.54 0.69 -3.05
N ALA A 17 4.27 0.52 -3.43
CA ALA A 17 3.70 -0.80 -3.67
C ALA A 17 3.29 -0.97 -5.14
N THR A 18 3.53 -2.17 -5.67
CA THR A 18 3.18 -2.55 -7.04
C THR A 18 1.86 -3.29 -7.05
N VAL A 19 0.91 -2.87 -7.87
CA VAL A 19 -0.40 -3.54 -7.96
C VAL A 19 -0.26 -4.89 -8.65
N THR A 20 -0.53 -5.98 -7.94
CA THR A 20 -0.42 -7.35 -8.49
C THR A 20 -1.76 -7.90 -8.92
N LYS A 21 -2.86 -7.51 -8.26
CA LYS A 21 -4.21 -7.98 -8.57
C LYS A 21 -5.25 -6.93 -8.25
N ILE A 22 -6.20 -6.74 -9.15
CA ILE A 22 -7.29 -5.77 -8.98
C ILE A 22 -8.59 -6.56 -8.77
N MET A 23 -9.43 -6.08 -7.84
CA MET A 23 -10.75 -6.63 -7.54
C MET A 23 -11.79 -5.50 -7.52
N ASP A 24 -13.07 -5.85 -7.50
CA ASP A 24 -14.16 -4.85 -7.46
C ASP A 24 -14.17 -4.04 -6.15
N HIS A 25 -13.73 -4.64 -5.04
CA HIS A 25 -13.71 -4.02 -3.71
C HIS A 25 -12.33 -3.52 -3.28
N GLY A 26 -11.30 -3.61 -4.15
CA GLY A 26 -9.95 -3.17 -3.81
C GLY A 26 -8.89 -3.66 -4.78
N ALA A 27 -7.62 -3.58 -4.37
CA ALA A 27 -6.50 -4.11 -5.11
C ALA A 27 -5.47 -4.72 -4.15
N TYR A 28 -4.96 -5.89 -4.50
CA TYR A 28 -3.75 -6.41 -3.88
C TYR A 28 -2.54 -5.76 -4.53
N VAL A 29 -1.61 -5.39 -3.66
CA VAL A 29 -0.35 -4.77 -4.03
C VAL A 29 0.77 -5.51 -3.31
N THR A 30 2.00 -5.42 -3.80
CA THR A 30 3.18 -5.96 -3.14
C THR A 30 4.19 -4.84 -2.91
N LEU A 31 4.77 -4.81 -1.72
CA LEU A 31 5.79 -3.82 -1.37
C LEU A 31 7.14 -4.34 -1.84
N ASP A 32 7.63 -3.79 -2.95
CA ASP A 32 8.91 -4.16 -3.57
C ASP A 32 10.10 -3.83 -2.64
N GLU A 33 9.93 -2.81 -1.79
CA GLU A 33 10.93 -2.35 -0.81
C GLU A 33 11.05 -3.27 0.43
N TYR A 34 10.05 -4.12 0.69
CA TYR A 34 9.98 -4.95 1.91
C TYR A 34 9.72 -6.40 1.52
N ASP A 35 10.66 -7.03 0.81
CA ASP A 35 10.61 -8.45 0.42
C ASP A 35 9.30 -8.91 -0.24
N ASN A 36 8.68 -8.05 -1.05
CA ASN A 36 7.40 -8.32 -1.70
C ASN A 36 6.25 -8.63 -0.72
N LEU A 37 6.28 -8.01 0.47
CA LEU A 37 5.21 -8.12 1.46
C LEU A 37 3.84 -7.83 0.82
N GLN A 38 2.84 -8.60 1.23
CA GLN A 38 1.50 -8.46 0.68
C GLN A 38 0.79 -7.27 1.30
N GLY A 39 0.30 -6.40 0.43
CA GLY A 39 -0.49 -5.24 0.78
C GLY A 39 -1.91 -5.35 0.23
N PHE A 40 -2.87 -4.82 0.97
CA PHE A 40 -4.25 -4.71 0.55
C PHE A 40 -4.69 -3.26 0.52
N LEU A 41 -5.15 -2.81 -0.65
CA LEU A 41 -5.67 -1.47 -0.89
C LEU A 41 -7.19 -1.54 -1.07
N HIS A 42 -7.93 -1.10 -0.06
CA HIS A 42 -9.39 -1.12 -0.11
C HIS A 42 -9.94 -0.03 -1.06
N VAL A 43 -11.03 -0.31 -1.78
CA VAL A 43 -11.61 0.64 -2.75
C VAL A 43 -11.98 1.99 -2.13
N SER A 44 -12.47 2.01 -0.88
CA SER A 44 -12.77 3.24 -0.13
C SER A 44 -11.52 4.10 0.14
N GLU A 45 -10.35 3.48 0.13
CA GLU A 45 -9.06 4.14 0.33
C GLU A 45 -8.40 4.55 -0.99
N ILE A 46 -8.95 4.16 -2.15
CA ILE A 46 -8.46 4.56 -3.47
C ILE A 46 -8.97 5.96 -3.84
N ALA A 47 -10.25 6.24 -3.63
CA ALA A 47 -10.82 7.56 -3.91
C ALA A 47 -12.00 7.91 -2.97
N PRO A 48 -12.21 9.19 -2.66
CA PRO A 48 -13.42 9.65 -1.98
C PRO A 48 -14.63 9.58 -2.92
N GLY A 49 -15.43 8.52 -2.83
CA GLY A 49 -16.73 8.43 -3.51
C GLY A 49 -16.99 7.09 -4.20
N TRP A 50 -18.06 7.04 -5.00
CA TRP A 50 -18.39 5.85 -5.79
C TRP A 50 -17.39 5.70 -6.94
N ILE A 51 -16.56 4.66 -6.88
CA ILE A 51 -15.67 4.27 -7.97
C ILE A 51 -16.40 3.31 -8.91
N ARG A 52 -16.62 3.72 -10.17
CA ARG A 52 -17.28 2.88 -11.18
C ARG A 52 -16.39 1.72 -11.64
N SER A 53 -15.08 1.92 -11.63
CA SER A 53 -14.09 0.90 -12.01
C SER A 53 -12.76 1.17 -11.34
N VAL A 54 -12.32 0.24 -10.47
CA VAL A 54 -11.02 0.31 -9.77
C VAL A 54 -9.86 0.31 -10.77
N ASN A 55 -10.02 -0.40 -11.89
CA ASN A 55 -9.05 -0.51 -12.99
C ASN A 55 -8.66 0.83 -13.65
N ARG A 56 -9.43 1.90 -13.43
CA ARG A 56 -9.08 3.25 -13.93
C ARG A 56 -8.10 3.98 -13.01
N PHE A 57 -8.10 3.64 -11.72
CA PHE A 57 -7.29 4.28 -10.70
C PHE A 57 -6.01 3.51 -10.39
N VAL A 58 -6.06 2.18 -10.54
CA VAL A 58 -4.93 1.28 -10.36
C VAL A 58 -4.88 0.35 -11.56
N LYS A 59 -3.67 0.11 -12.08
CA LYS A 59 -3.42 -0.84 -13.16
C LYS A 59 -2.52 -1.94 -12.65
N ASN A 60 -2.68 -3.14 -13.19
CA ASN A 60 -1.78 -4.25 -12.88
C ASN A 60 -0.35 -3.88 -13.29
N GLY A 61 0.63 -4.12 -12.40
CA GLY A 61 2.02 -3.73 -12.56
C GLY A 61 2.32 -2.24 -12.29
N GLU A 62 1.32 -1.42 -11.97
CA GLU A 62 1.55 -0.01 -11.66
C GLU A 62 2.05 0.16 -10.23
N LYS A 63 3.14 0.92 -10.07
CA LYS A 63 3.68 1.31 -8.77
C LYS A 63 2.94 2.53 -8.23
N LYS A 64 2.40 2.43 -7.01
CA LYS A 64 1.72 3.52 -6.30
C LYS A 64 2.30 3.72 -4.92
N VAL A 65 2.42 4.99 -4.57
CA VAL A 65 2.78 5.44 -3.23
C VAL A 65 1.55 5.34 -2.33
N LEU A 66 1.62 4.50 -1.31
CA LEU A 66 0.54 4.21 -0.38
C LEU A 66 1.01 4.44 1.05
N LEU A 67 0.07 4.77 1.94
CA LEU A 67 0.33 4.89 3.37
C LEU A 67 -0.04 3.58 4.07
N VAL A 68 0.85 3.10 4.92
CA VAL A 68 0.64 1.96 5.81
C VAL A 68 -0.33 2.36 6.89
N LYS A 69 -1.56 1.85 6.80
CA LYS A 69 -2.61 2.12 7.78
C LYS A 69 -2.52 1.17 8.95
N LYS A 70 -2.21 -0.10 8.69
CA LYS A 70 -2.07 -1.13 9.70
C LYS A 70 -1.18 -2.26 9.17
N VAL A 71 -0.41 -2.86 10.07
CA VAL A 71 0.49 -3.97 9.76
C VAL A 71 0.06 -5.17 10.59
N ASN A 72 -0.10 -6.34 9.96
CA ASN A 72 -0.40 -7.58 10.65
C ASN A 72 0.82 -8.51 10.59
N PRO A 73 1.71 -8.48 11.60
CA PRO A 73 2.95 -9.27 11.59
C PRO A 73 2.71 -10.78 11.62
N GLN A 74 1.57 -11.24 12.15
CA GLN A 74 1.24 -12.67 12.16
C GLN A 74 0.93 -13.26 10.78
N ARG A 75 0.43 -12.44 9.84
CA ARG A 75 0.03 -12.89 8.50
C ARG A 75 0.93 -12.35 7.39
N GLY A 76 1.72 -11.31 7.67
CA GLY A 76 2.50 -10.62 6.64
C GLY A 76 1.65 -9.74 5.72
N ASP A 77 0.43 -9.39 6.15
CA ASP A 77 -0.49 -8.54 5.41
C ASP A 77 -0.47 -7.11 5.93
N ILE A 78 -0.45 -6.14 5.02
CA ILE A 78 -0.41 -4.71 5.31
C ILE A 78 -1.64 -4.03 4.71
N ASP A 79 -2.42 -3.35 5.54
CA ASP A 79 -3.51 -2.49 5.07
C ASP A 79 -2.94 -1.15 4.61
N LEU A 80 -3.21 -0.82 3.34
CA LEU A 80 -2.66 0.33 2.67
C LEU A 80 -3.77 1.30 2.25
N SER A 81 -3.43 2.58 2.22
CA SER A 81 -4.36 3.64 1.84
C SER A 81 -3.73 4.63 0.89
N LEU A 82 -4.40 4.90 -0.23
CA LEU A 82 -3.99 5.95 -1.19
C LEU A 82 -4.51 7.33 -0.75
N LYS A 83 -5.68 7.34 -0.11
CA LYS A 83 -6.39 8.55 0.31
C LYS A 83 -5.79 9.20 1.56
N GLN A 84 -5.28 8.40 2.49
CA GLN A 84 -4.62 8.92 3.69
C GLN A 84 -3.19 9.43 3.44
N VAL A 85 -2.66 9.25 2.23
CA VAL A 85 -1.36 9.81 1.85
C VAL A 85 -1.45 11.33 1.83
N SER A 86 -1.01 11.96 2.90
CA SER A 86 -0.98 13.42 3.00
C SER A 86 0.04 14.01 2.01
N LYS A 87 -0.18 15.25 1.57
CA LYS A 87 0.76 15.96 0.67
C LYS A 87 2.16 16.06 1.26
N ASP A 88 2.23 16.18 2.59
CA ASP A 88 3.48 16.26 3.35
C ASP A 88 4.26 14.94 3.31
N GLN A 89 3.53 13.84 3.49
CA GLN A 89 4.05 12.48 3.43
C GLN A 89 4.50 12.08 2.01
N LYS A 90 3.74 12.50 0.98
CA LYS A 90 4.16 12.40 -0.43
C LYS A 90 5.47 13.14 -0.69
N LYS A 91 5.64 14.32 -0.09
CA LYS A 91 6.88 15.10 -0.18
C LYS A 91 8.03 14.44 0.56
N GLN A 92 7.81 13.79 1.69
CA GLN A 92 8.84 13.07 2.45
C GLN A 92 9.46 11.97 1.58
N LYS A 93 8.63 11.09 1.00
CA LYS A 93 9.11 9.97 0.19
C LYS A 93 9.71 10.41 -1.16
N LEU A 94 9.22 11.50 -1.77
CA LEU A 94 9.82 12.07 -3.00
C LEU A 94 11.12 12.84 -2.76
N LYS A 95 11.41 13.26 -1.52
CA LYS A 95 12.66 13.97 -1.18
C LYS A 95 13.81 13.02 -0.86
N GLU A 96 13.50 11.77 -0.57
CA GLU A 96 14.46 10.74 -0.16
C GLU A 96 14.87 9.81 -1.33
N VAL A 97 14.21 9.94 -2.49
CA VAL A 97 14.53 9.24 -3.76
C VAL A 97 15.34 10.14 -4.69
#